data_AF-A0A1C4UIT1-F1
#
_entry.id   AF-A0A1C4UIT1-F1
#
_cell.length_a   1.000
_cell.length_b   1.000
_cell.length_c   1.000
_cell.angle_alpha   90.00
_cell.angle_beta   90.00
_cell.angle_gamma   90.00
#
_symmetry.space_group_name_H-M   'P 1'
#
loop_
_entity.id
_entity.type
_entity.pdbx_description
1 polymer ?
#
loop_
_entity_poly.entity_id
_entity_poly.type
_entity_poly.pdbx_seq_one_letter_code
_entity_poly.pdbx_strand_id
1 'polypeptide(L)'
;MNRPSDNHGCHMLPQLDTATGHLAAHMADLTAARTPSEALAAIARMEVAAREAREWLAVDLVLNQGWSYADVARPLGITRQAASKAYADPVNTRMRQTLLSRAETLVIVGCGGAKLDRPAPAGRMYTGSYHQACRRAADRLGGRLLILSARHGLITPDTWIEPYELRMGQTGAVTVPILRAQARRLGIDSAGTVTVLAGRDYADAVSAIWPHAARPLDTARGIGPQMAALAELARGTTTQVAPGIGADRSAA
;
A
#
# COMPACT_ATOMS: atom_id res chain seq x y z
N MET A 1 17.29 7.37 -39.60
CA MET A 1 17.26 7.69 -38.16
C MET A 1 16.72 6.48 -37.42
N ASN A 2 17.62 5.67 -36.85
CA ASN A 2 17.26 4.48 -36.09
C ASN A 2 16.72 4.95 -34.73
N ARG A 3 15.44 4.72 -34.41
CA ARG A 3 15.02 4.74 -32.99
C ARG A 3 15.83 3.62 -32.31
N PRO A 4 16.64 3.90 -31.28
CA PRO A 4 17.10 2.82 -30.43
C PRO A 4 15.84 2.20 -29.85
N SER A 5 15.53 0.96 -30.23
CA SER A 5 14.43 0.24 -29.61
C SER A 5 14.78 0.07 -28.14
N ASP A 6 13.88 0.53 -27.26
CA ASP A 6 13.87 0.09 -25.86
C ASP A 6 13.56 -1.42 -25.89
N ASN A 7 14.58 -2.24 -26.15
CA ASN A 7 14.49 -3.69 -26.36
C ASN A 7 14.25 -4.46 -25.05
N HIS A 8 13.84 -3.77 -23.99
CA HIS A 8 13.37 -4.36 -22.75
C HIS A 8 11.84 -4.39 -22.82
N GLY A 9 11.30 -5.52 -23.28
CA GLY A 9 9.90 -5.79 -23.63
C GLY A 9 8.83 -4.80 -23.15
N CYS A 10 8.08 -4.23 -24.10
CA CYS A 10 6.92 -3.34 -23.94
C CYS A 10 5.69 -3.97 -23.24
N HIS A 11 5.87 -4.87 -22.29
CA HIS A 11 4.74 -5.23 -21.42
C HIS A 11 4.48 -4.04 -20.51
N MET A 12 3.24 -3.54 -20.44
CA MET A 12 2.82 -2.55 -19.45
C MET A 12 3.27 -3.04 -18.07
N LEU A 13 4.32 -2.38 -17.59
CA LEU A 13 5.06 -2.75 -16.41
C LEU A 13 4.18 -2.48 -15.19
N PRO A 14 3.92 -3.46 -14.29
CA PRO A 14 3.21 -3.20 -13.02
C PRO A 14 3.81 -2.05 -12.19
N GLN A 15 5.05 -1.67 -12.49
CA GLN A 15 5.77 -0.53 -11.91
C GLN A 15 5.23 0.83 -12.41
N LEU A 16 4.71 0.91 -13.64
CA LEU A 16 3.99 2.09 -14.13
C LEU A 16 2.69 2.31 -13.36
N ASP A 17 1.99 1.24 -12.96
CA ASP A 17 0.76 1.36 -12.16
C ASP A 17 1.04 2.04 -10.81
N THR A 18 2.18 1.76 -10.18
CA THR A 18 2.53 2.36 -8.90
C THR A 18 2.85 3.86 -9.05
N ALA A 19 3.62 4.23 -10.06
CA ALA A 19 3.96 5.63 -10.35
C ALA A 19 2.73 6.44 -10.77
N THR A 20 1.90 5.89 -11.66
CA THR A 20 0.66 6.55 -12.13
C THR A 20 -0.37 6.66 -11.01
N GLY A 21 -0.53 5.63 -10.18
CA GLY A 21 -1.38 5.67 -8.99
C GLY A 21 -0.97 6.74 -7.99
N HIS A 22 0.35 6.92 -7.78
CA HIS A 22 0.88 7.98 -6.93
C HIS A 22 0.51 9.37 -7.44
N LEU A 23 0.76 9.62 -8.73
CA LEU A 23 0.42 10.90 -9.37
C LEU A 23 -1.09 11.16 -9.37
N ALA A 24 -1.90 10.14 -9.68
CA ALA A 24 -3.36 10.24 -9.72
C ALA A 24 -3.96 10.66 -8.36
N ALA A 25 -3.40 10.13 -7.26
CA ALA A 25 -3.84 10.50 -5.91
C ALA A 25 -3.66 12.01 -5.64
N HIS A 26 -2.57 12.61 -6.12
CA HIS A 26 -2.29 14.04 -5.93
C HIS A 26 -3.02 14.94 -6.93
N MET A 27 -3.33 14.44 -8.13
CA MET A 27 -4.14 15.18 -9.11
C MET A 27 -5.56 15.44 -8.60
N ALA A 28 -6.12 14.52 -7.82
CA ALA A 28 -7.44 14.69 -7.20
C ALA A 28 -7.50 15.91 -6.27
N ASP A 29 -6.43 16.18 -5.50
CA ASP A 29 -6.34 17.37 -4.65
C ASP A 29 -6.42 18.66 -5.46
N LEU A 30 -5.75 18.70 -6.62
CA LEU A 30 -5.75 19.86 -7.50
C LEU A 30 -7.14 20.08 -8.11
N THR A 31 -7.82 19.01 -8.54
CA THR A 31 -9.20 19.11 -9.05
C THR A 31 -10.19 19.54 -7.98
N ALA A 32 -9.93 19.23 -6.71
CA ALA A 32 -10.80 19.59 -5.58
C ALA A 32 -10.54 21.00 -5.01
N ALA A 33 -9.46 21.68 -5.43
CA ALA A 33 -9.11 22.99 -4.91
C ALA A 33 -10.19 24.05 -5.25
N ARG A 34 -10.60 24.81 -4.24
CA ARG A 34 -11.64 25.86 -4.35
C ARG A 34 -11.07 27.27 -4.24
N THR A 35 -9.79 27.40 -3.88
CA THR A 35 -9.09 28.69 -3.78
C THR A 35 -7.75 28.66 -4.51
N PRO A 36 -7.21 29.82 -4.93
CA PRO A 36 -5.87 29.89 -5.52
C PRO A 36 -4.78 29.33 -4.61
N SER A 37 -4.87 29.56 -3.29
CA SER A 37 -3.93 29.03 -2.31
C SER A 37 -3.97 27.51 -2.20
N GLU A 38 -5.17 26.92 -2.20
CA GLU A 38 -5.34 25.46 -2.25
C GLU A 38 -4.77 24.86 -3.53
N ALA A 39 -5.03 25.50 -4.68
CA ALA A 39 -4.52 25.04 -5.97
C ALA A 39 -2.99 25.10 -6.03
N LEU A 40 -2.38 26.19 -5.56
CA LEU A 40 -0.92 26.34 -5.51
C LEU A 40 -0.29 25.28 -4.59
N ALA A 41 -0.90 25.03 -3.43
CA ALA A 41 -0.43 23.99 -2.52
C ALA A 41 -0.57 22.58 -3.13
N ALA A 42 -1.64 22.31 -3.88
CA ALA A 42 -1.83 21.04 -4.58
C ALA A 42 -0.80 20.84 -5.70
N ILE A 43 -0.49 21.88 -6.48
CA ILE A 43 0.58 21.84 -7.50
C ILE A 43 1.93 21.52 -6.86
N ALA A 44 2.28 22.20 -5.76
CA ALA A 44 3.53 21.94 -5.05
C ALA A 44 3.63 20.47 -4.56
N ARG A 45 2.52 19.90 -4.05
CA ARG A 45 2.46 18.46 -3.69
C ARG A 45 2.61 17.57 -4.92
N MET A 46 2.00 17.92 -6.04
CA MET A 46 2.10 17.17 -7.29
C MET A 46 3.53 17.17 -7.85
N GLU A 47 4.27 18.26 -7.74
CA GLU A 47 5.70 18.31 -8.12
C GLU A 47 6.55 17.39 -7.26
N VAL A 48 6.31 17.36 -5.94
CA VAL A 48 6.97 16.39 -5.03
C VAL A 48 6.63 14.97 -5.46
N ALA A 49 5.34 14.68 -5.67
CA ALA A 49 4.88 13.35 -6.09
C ALA A 49 5.48 12.91 -7.42
N ALA A 50 5.65 13.83 -8.38
CA ALA A 50 6.29 13.54 -9.66
C ALA A 50 7.78 13.21 -9.50
N ARG A 51 8.49 13.89 -8.59
CA ARG A 51 9.88 13.55 -8.26
C ARG A 51 9.98 12.15 -7.65
N GLU A 52 9.11 11.83 -6.70
CA GLU A 52 9.03 10.51 -6.06
C GLU A 52 8.68 9.41 -7.06
N ALA A 53 7.65 9.62 -7.90
CA ALA A 53 7.23 8.66 -8.91
C ALA A 53 8.35 8.36 -9.92
N ARG A 54 9.11 9.39 -10.33
CA ARG A 54 10.28 9.23 -11.18
C ARG A 54 11.38 8.41 -10.51
N GLU A 55 11.66 8.68 -9.23
CA GLU A 55 12.63 7.90 -8.46
C GLU A 55 12.21 6.44 -8.38
N TRP A 56 10.95 6.16 -8.05
CA TRP A 56 10.43 4.80 -7.97
C TRP A 56 10.58 4.06 -9.29
N LEU A 57 10.19 4.70 -10.40
CA LEU A 57 10.32 4.11 -11.72
C LEU A 57 11.80 3.82 -12.06
N ALA A 58 12.70 4.79 -11.84
CA ALA A 58 14.13 4.61 -12.08
C ALA A 58 14.71 3.45 -11.25
N VAL A 59 14.39 3.41 -9.95
CA VAL A 59 14.81 2.36 -9.03
C VAL A 59 14.32 0.99 -9.49
N ASP A 60 13.06 0.89 -9.89
CA ASP A 60 12.46 -0.37 -10.30
C ASP A 60 13.00 -0.88 -11.65
N LEU A 61 13.28 0.03 -12.59
CA LEU A 61 13.93 -0.31 -13.85
C LEU A 61 15.33 -0.88 -13.61
N VAL A 62 16.11 -0.27 -12.70
CA VAL A 62 17.44 -0.77 -12.35
C VAL A 62 17.34 -2.13 -11.64
N LEU A 63 16.50 -2.24 -10.60
CA LEU A 63 16.45 -3.44 -9.76
C LEU A 63 15.78 -4.64 -10.41
N ASN A 64 14.69 -4.41 -11.15
CA ASN A 64 13.82 -5.49 -11.60
C ASN A 64 13.92 -5.74 -13.11
N GLN A 65 14.50 -4.81 -13.86
CA GLN A 65 14.60 -4.90 -15.33
C GLN A 65 16.03 -4.79 -15.85
N GLY A 66 17.02 -4.72 -14.95
CA GLY A 66 18.43 -4.73 -15.30
C GLY A 66 18.91 -3.47 -16.03
N TRP A 67 18.17 -2.36 -15.93
CA TRP A 67 18.61 -1.11 -16.54
C TRP A 67 19.91 -0.63 -15.90
N SER A 68 20.86 -0.17 -16.73
CA SER A 68 22.02 0.54 -16.23
C SER A 68 21.67 1.99 -15.90
N TYR A 69 22.52 2.67 -15.10
CA TYR A 69 22.37 4.12 -14.92
C TYR A 69 22.52 4.92 -16.22
N ALA A 70 23.15 4.35 -17.27
CA ALA A 70 23.21 5.00 -18.57
C ALA A 70 21.85 4.94 -19.29
N ASP A 71 21.12 3.83 -19.13
CA ASP A 71 19.78 3.66 -19.70
C ASP A 71 18.77 4.55 -18.99
N VAL A 72 18.88 4.71 -17.66
CA VAL A 72 18.06 5.68 -16.91
C VAL A 72 18.40 7.13 -17.32
N ALA A 73 19.68 7.44 -17.54
CA ALA A 73 20.12 8.79 -17.87
C ALA A 73 19.62 9.27 -19.24
N ARG A 74 19.55 8.36 -20.23
CA ARG A 74 19.17 8.65 -21.62
C ARG A 74 17.80 9.34 -21.76
N PRO A 75 16.67 8.80 -21.26
CA PRO A 75 15.37 9.45 -21.34
C PRO A 75 15.25 10.71 -20.46
N LEU A 76 16.09 10.83 -19.43
CA LEU A 76 16.11 12.01 -18.55
C LEU A 76 16.95 13.17 -19.10
N GLY A 77 17.72 12.97 -20.18
CA GLY A 77 18.60 13.99 -20.75
C GLY A 77 19.76 14.38 -19.83
N ILE A 78 20.20 13.48 -18.95
CA ILE A 78 21.30 13.72 -18.00
C ILE A 78 22.49 12.79 -18.28
N THR A 79 23.61 13.00 -17.60
CA THR A 79 24.77 12.12 -17.71
C THR A 79 24.58 10.84 -16.88
N ARG A 80 25.27 9.76 -17.26
CA ARG A 80 25.32 8.52 -16.47
C ARG A 80 25.77 8.78 -15.03
N GLN A 81 26.76 9.66 -14.84
CA GLN A 81 27.28 10.03 -13.52
C GLN A 81 26.22 10.76 -12.69
N ALA A 82 25.46 11.67 -13.30
CA ALA A 82 24.36 12.36 -12.61
C ALA A 82 23.24 11.38 -12.22
N ALA A 83 22.86 10.46 -13.11
CA ALA A 83 21.87 9.42 -12.80
C ALA A 83 22.36 8.48 -11.68
N SER A 84 23.61 8.02 -11.75
CA SER A 84 24.20 7.19 -10.71
C SER A 84 24.23 7.91 -9.36
N LYS A 85 24.65 9.18 -9.33
CA LYS A 85 24.64 10.01 -8.11
C LYS A 85 23.22 10.18 -7.55
N ALA A 86 22.21 10.33 -8.41
CA ALA A 86 20.83 10.54 -7.99
C ALA A 86 20.15 9.25 -7.49
N TYR A 87 20.45 8.09 -8.09
CA TYR A 87 19.65 6.88 -7.91
C TYR A 87 20.37 5.70 -7.25
N ALA A 88 21.68 5.74 -7.02
CA ALA A 88 22.39 4.65 -6.35
C ALA A 88 21.92 4.43 -4.89
N ASP A 89 21.78 5.51 -4.12
CA ASP A 89 21.31 5.41 -2.74
C ASP A 89 19.83 4.99 -2.64
N PRO A 90 18.90 5.54 -3.46
CA PRO A 90 17.54 5.02 -3.56
C PRO A 90 17.46 3.53 -3.92
N VAL A 91 18.29 3.06 -4.86
CA VAL A 91 18.36 1.64 -5.24
C VAL A 91 18.78 0.79 -4.05
N ASN A 92 19.87 1.15 -3.36
CA ASN A 92 20.35 0.43 -2.18
C ASN A 92 19.33 0.46 -1.04
N THR A 93 18.68 1.60 -0.83
CA THR A 93 17.63 1.77 0.18
C THR A 93 16.45 0.86 -0.12
N ARG A 94 15.98 0.83 -1.37
CA ARG A 94 14.90 -0.03 -1.80
C ARG A 94 15.25 -1.51 -1.64
N MET A 95 16.48 -1.93 -2.00
CA MET A 95 16.92 -3.31 -1.77
C MET A 95 16.81 -3.70 -0.29
N ARG A 96 17.31 -2.87 0.62
CA ARG A 96 17.23 -3.12 2.08
C ARG A 96 15.78 -3.16 2.55
N GLN A 97 14.96 -2.20 2.11
CA GLN A 97 13.54 -2.17 2.46
C GLN A 97 12.80 -3.41 1.98
N THR A 98 13.04 -3.88 0.75
CA THR A 98 12.43 -5.11 0.23
C THR A 98 12.81 -6.32 1.09
N LEU A 99 14.06 -6.43 1.53
CA LEU A 99 14.51 -7.51 2.42
C LEU A 99 13.82 -7.45 3.78
N LEU A 100 13.73 -6.27 4.40
CA LEU A 100 13.04 -6.08 5.69
C LEU A 100 11.53 -6.33 5.56
N SER A 101 10.92 -5.83 4.48
CA SER A 101 9.51 -6.00 4.18
C SER A 101 9.11 -7.47 4.11
N ARG A 102 9.97 -8.35 3.58
CA ARG A 102 9.70 -9.80 3.54
C ARG A 102 9.54 -10.46 4.90
N ALA A 103 10.04 -9.84 5.97
CA ALA A 103 9.82 -10.31 7.34
C ALA A 103 8.51 -9.78 7.95
N GLU A 104 7.86 -8.80 7.33
CA GLU A 104 6.60 -8.22 7.80
C GLU A 104 5.45 -9.24 7.68
N THR A 105 4.64 -9.29 8.73
CA THR A 105 3.37 -9.99 8.77
C THR A 105 2.26 -8.96 8.90
N LEU A 106 1.42 -8.87 7.87
CA LEU A 106 0.31 -7.94 7.81
C LEU A 106 -1.01 -8.66 8.05
N VAL A 107 -1.89 -8.01 8.81
CA VAL A 107 -3.31 -8.34 8.84
C VAL A 107 -4.10 -7.13 8.37
N ILE A 108 -4.92 -7.32 7.34
CA ILE A 108 -5.70 -6.26 6.71
C ILE A 108 -7.18 -6.51 6.98
N VAL A 109 -7.85 -5.52 7.54
CA VAL A 109 -9.31 -5.57 7.74
C VAL A 109 -10.00 -4.55 6.85
N GLY A 110 -11.17 -4.88 6.32
CA GLY A 110 -11.97 -3.93 5.54
C GLY A 110 -12.60 -2.86 6.43
N CYS A 111 -12.78 -1.65 5.91
CA CYS A 111 -13.59 -0.64 6.62
C CYS A 111 -15.05 -1.10 6.71
N GLY A 112 -15.66 -0.90 7.88
CA GLY A 112 -17.07 -1.21 8.11
C GLY A 112 -18.01 -0.20 7.46
N GLY A 113 -19.24 -0.63 7.15
CA GLY A 113 -20.30 0.26 6.68
C GLY A 113 -20.73 1.25 7.76
N ALA A 114 -21.07 0.76 8.95
CA ALA A 114 -21.43 1.60 10.10
C ALA A 114 -20.20 2.33 10.67
N LYS A 115 -20.34 3.63 10.88
CA LYS A 115 -19.30 4.55 11.36
C LYS A 115 -19.85 5.46 12.45
N LEU A 116 -18.96 6.04 13.25
CA LEU A 116 -19.30 7.17 14.11
C LEU A 116 -19.73 8.37 13.26
N ASP A 117 -20.42 9.32 13.87
CA ASP A 117 -20.90 10.58 13.28
C ASP A 117 -19.93 11.75 13.52
N ARG A 118 -18.77 11.47 14.10
CA ARG A 118 -17.76 12.46 14.50
C ARG A 118 -16.34 11.97 14.22
N PRO A 119 -15.36 12.89 14.07
CA PRO A 119 -13.96 12.51 13.88
C PRO A 119 -13.44 11.58 14.98
N ALA A 120 -12.72 10.54 14.58
CA ALA A 120 -12.15 9.56 15.48
C ALA A 120 -10.95 8.83 14.85
N PRO A 121 -10.08 8.19 15.65
CA PRO A 121 -9.12 7.22 15.13
C PRO A 121 -9.83 6.11 14.35
N ALA A 122 -9.26 5.66 13.24
CA ALA A 122 -9.86 4.67 12.35
C ALA A 122 -10.20 3.35 13.06
N GLY A 123 -9.42 2.95 14.07
CA GLY A 123 -9.70 1.78 14.92
C GLY A 123 -10.96 1.90 15.76
N ARG A 124 -11.49 3.12 15.96
CA ARG A 124 -12.76 3.39 16.68
C ARG A 124 -13.86 3.89 15.76
N MET A 125 -13.50 4.40 14.57
CA MET A 125 -14.45 4.94 13.59
C MET A 125 -15.49 3.91 13.17
N TYR A 126 -15.09 2.68 12.87
CA TYR A 126 -15.97 1.66 12.29
C TYR A 126 -16.65 0.82 13.38
N THR A 127 -17.96 0.96 13.53
CA THR A 127 -18.74 0.40 14.64
C THR A 127 -19.53 -0.86 14.26
N GLY A 128 -19.54 -1.24 12.97
CA GLY A 128 -20.30 -2.39 12.49
C GLY A 128 -19.82 -3.73 13.06
N SER A 129 -20.75 -4.62 13.38
CA SER A 129 -20.49 -5.93 13.99
C SER A 129 -19.51 -6.80 13.19
N TYR A 130 -19.62 -6.80 11.86
CA TYR A 130 -18.70 -7.52 10.98
C TYR A 130 -17.27 -6.97 11.07
N HIS A 131 -17.09 -5.64 11.04
CA HIS A 131 -15.77 -5.03 11.21
C HIS A 131 -15.18 -5.38 12.57
N GLN A 132 -15.97 -5.30 13.64
CA GLN A 132 -15.51 -5.67 14.97
C GLN A 132 -15.11 -7.15 15.07
N ALA A 133 -15.80 -8.04 14.36
CA ALA A 133 -15.41 -9.45 14.29
C ALA A 133 -14.08 -9.64 13.54
N CYS A 134 -13.89 -8.96 12.40
CA CYS A 134 -12.59 -8.94 11.70
C CYS A 134 -11.48 -8.39 12.59
N ARG A 135 -11.74 -7.32 13.35
CA ARG A 135 -10.78 -6.73 14.29
C ARG A 135 -10.36 -7.72 15.38
N ARG A 136 -11.31 -8.38 16.04
CA ARG A 136 -11.00 -9.38 17.07
C ARG A 136 -10.17 -10.54 16.51
N ALA A 137 -10.51 -11.02 15.33
CA ALA A 137 -9.73 -12.06 14.65
C ALA A 137 -8.32 -11.55 14.27
N ALA A 138 -8.20 -10.31 13.79
CA ALA A 138 -6.91 -9.71 13.45
C ALA A 138 -6.00 -9.53 14.67
N ASP A 139 -6.55 -9.04 15.78
CA ASP A 139 -5.81 -8.89 17.04
C ASP A 139 -5.29 -10.25 17.53
N ARG A 140 -6.03 -11.34 17.28
CA ARG A 140 -5.62 -12.70 17.62
C ARG A 140 -4.53 -13.26 16.71
N LEU A 141 -4.59 -13.00 15.39
CA LEU A 141 -3.58 -13.43 14.44
C LEU A 141 -2.23 -12.75 14.70
N GLY A 142 -2.25 -11.49 15.14
CA GLY A 142 -1.05 -10.71 15.39
C GLY A 142 -0.37 -10.23 14.11
N GLY A 143 0.68 -9.40 14.27
CA GLY A 143 1.33 -8.69 13.17
C GLY A 143 0.85 -7.25 13.04
N ARG A 144 1.31 -6.57 11.98
CA ARG A 144 0.97 -5.17 11.72
C ARG A 144 -0.44 -5.07 11.14
N LEU A 145 -1.32 -4.42 11.89
CA LEU A 145 -2.71 -4.24 11.49
C LEU A 145 -2.89 -2.98 10.63
N LEU A 146 -3.53 -3.16 9.48
CA LEU A 146 -3.99 -2.07 8.62
C LEU A 146 -5.49 -2.20 8.35
N ILE A 147 -6.15 -1.05 8.22
CA ILE A 147 -7.53 -0.97 7.75
C ILE A 147 -7.49 -0.55 6.29
N LEU A 148 -8.11 -1.34 5.41
CA LEU A 148 -8.37 -0.93 4.04
C LEU A 148 -9.67 -0.13 4.01
N SER A 149 -9.54 1.19 3.96
CA SER A 149 -10.63 2.14 3.80
C SER A 149 -10.95 2.38 2.33
N ALA A 150 -12.23 2.35 1.94
CA ALA A 150 -12.65 2.74 0.59
C ALA A 150 -12.27 4.18 0.21
N ARG A 151 -12.27 5.14 1.15
CA ARG A 151 -11.88 6.54 0.91
C ARG A 151 -10.38 6.79 1.05
N HIS A 152 -9.79 6.33 2.15
CA HIS A 152 -8.41 6.66 2.53
C HIS A 152 -7.36 5.61 2.14
N GLY A 153 -7.75 4.42 1.68
CA GLY A 153 -6.83 3.33 1.37
C GLY A 153 -6.29 2.63 2.61
N LEU A 154 -5.01 2.26 2.59
CA LEU A 154 -4.33 1.58 3.69
C LEU A 154 -4.02 2.59 4.81
N ILE A 155 -4.74 2.49 5.93
CA ILE A 155 -4.55 3.35 7.10
C ILE A 155 -4.30 2.53 8.36
N THR A 156 -3.58 3.14 9.32
CA THR A 156 -3.36 2.54 10.64
C THR A 156 -4.58 2.76 11.54
N PRO A 157 -4.79 1.93 12.58
CA PRO A 157 -5.86 2.15 13.55
C PRO A 157 -5.83 3.54 14.24
N ASP A 158 -4.65 4.15 14.36
CA ASP A 158 -4.46 5.44 15.03
C ASP A 158 -4.69 6.64 14.11
N THR A 159 -4.86 6.41 12.81
CA THR A 159 -5.12 7.47 11.83
C THR A 159 -6.47 8.12 12.12
N TRP A 160 -6.48 9.42 12.44
CA TRP A 160 -7.70 10.19 12.63
C TRP A 160 -8.38 10.44 11.29
N ILE A 161 -9.68 10.14 11.22
CA ILE A 161 -10.51 10.32 10.03
C ILE A 161 -11.86 10.93 10.38
N GLU A 162 -12.44 11.64 9.44
CA GLU A 162 -13.83 12.11 9.49
C GLU A 162 -14.80 11.01 9.03
N PRO A 163 -16.07 11.05 9.47
CA PRO A 163 -17.10 10.16 8.93
C PRO A 163 -17.26 10.34 7.42
N TYR A 164 -17.56 9.25 6.72
CA TYR A 164 -17.76 9.27 5.27
C TYR A 164 -18.64 8.10 4.81
N GLU A 165 -19.32 8.28 3.67
CA GLU A 165 -20.12 7.23 3.03
C GLU A 165 -19.56 6.90 1.64
N LEU A 166 -18.79 5.82 1.58
CA LEU A 166 -18.19 5.30 0.36
C LEU A 166 -17.88 3.81 0.54
N ARG A 167 -18.22 3.00 -0.45
CA ARG A 167 -17.96 1.55 -0.49
C ARG A 167 -16.83 1.26 -1.47
N MET A 168 -16.10 0.18 -1.21
CA MET A 168 -15.07 -0.30 -2.14
C MET A 168 -15.71 -0.60 -3.50
N GLY A 169 -15.01 -0.25 -4.58
CA GLY A 169 -15.51 -0.42 -5.96
C GLY A 169 -16.47 0.67 -6.45
N GLN A 170 -16.93 1.59 -5.59
CA GLN A 170 -17.69 2.76 -6.06
C GLN A 170 -16.77 3.82 -6.67
N THR A 171 -17.33 4.64 -7.58
CA THR A 171 -16.63 5.82 -8.10
C THR A 171 -16.15 6.71 -6.94
N GLY A 172 -14.88 7.12 -7.01
CA GLY A 172 -14.23 7.89 -5.95
C GLY A 172 -13.58 7.05 -4.85
N ALA A 173 -13.79 5.73 -4.83
CA ALA A 173 -13.01 4.83 -3.97
C ALA A 173 -11.57 4.72 -4.46
N VAL A 174 -10.67 4.43 -3.52
CA VAL A 174 -9.26 4.17 -3.81
C VAL A 174 -9.11 3.04 -4.83
N THR A 175 -8.18 3.22 -5.76
CA THR A 175 -7.88 2.27 -6.82
C THR A 175 -6.66 1.41 -6.45
N VAL A 176 -6.52 0.24 -7.07
CA VAL A 176 -5.34 -0.63 -6.87
C VAL A 176 -4.01 0.13 -7.11
N PRO A 177 -3.85 0.94 -8.17
CA PRO A 177 -2.68 1.81 -8.34
C PRO A 177 -2.37 2.69 -7.11
N ILE A 178 -3.38 3.35 -6.55
CA ILE A 178 -3.22 4.19 -5.34
C ILE A 178 -2.79 3.33 -4.15
N LEU A 179 -3.38 2.15 -3.98
CA LEU A 179 -3.04 1.24 -2.90
C LEU A 179 -1.62 0.68 -3.03
N ARG A 180 -1.15 0.37 -4.25
CA ARG A 180 0.25 -0.01 -4.50
C ARG A 180 1.21 1.11 -4.11
N ALA A 181 0.90 2.35 -4.49
CA ALA A 181 1.70 3.51 -4.11
C ALA A 181 1.75 3.70 -2.58
N GLN A 182 0.63 3.51 -1.88
CA GLN A 182 0.59 3.52 -0.42
C GLN A 182 1.42 2.40 0.21
N ALA A 183 1.26 1.17 -0.27
CA ALA A 183 2.03 0.02 0.22
C ALA A 183 3.54 0.24 0.06
N ARG A 184 3.97 0.84 -1.06
CA ARG A 184 5.36 1.20 -1.31
C ARG A 184 5.88 2.25 -0.33
N ARG A 185 5.13 3.36 -0.12
CA ARG A 185 5.51 4.39 0.88
C ARG A 185 5.61 3.83 2.29
N LEU A 186 4.74 2.89 2.62
CA LEU A 186 4.72 2.21 3.93
C LEU A 186 5.82 1.14 4.06
N GLY A 187 6.55 0.82 2.99
CA GLY A 187 7.60 -0.21 2.99
C GLY A 187 7.07 -1.65 3.09
N ILE A 188 5.81 -1.87 2.74
CA ILE A 188 5.11 -3.15 2.94
C ILE A 188 4.68 -3.83 1.62
N ASP A 189 5.00 -3.23 0.48
CA ASP A 189 4.66 -3.76 -0.85
C ASP A 189 5.32 -5.11 -1.17
N SER A 190 6.31 -5.52 -0.37
CA SER A 190 6.96 -6.83 -0.45
C SER A 190 6.78 -7.66 0.84
N ALA A 191 5.72 -7.38 1.60
CA ALA A 191 5.37 -8.10 2.83
C ALA A 191 5.33 -9.62 2.62
N GLY A 192 6.04 -10.37 3.46
CA GLY A 192 6.16 -11.82 3.31
C GLY A 192 4.86 -12.56 3.62
N THR A 193 4.15 -12.12 4.66
CA THR A 193 2.87 -12.71 5.05
C THR A 193 1.79 -11.63 5.07
N VAL A 194 0.68 -11.88 4.35
CA VAL A 194 -0.48 -10.98 4.32
C VAL A 194 -1.73 -11.80 4.51
N THR A 195 -2.55 -11.45 5.50
CA THR A 195 -3.89 -12.04 5.69
C THR A 195 -4.94 -10.95 5.57
N VAL A 196 -5.97 -11.17 4.77
CA VAL A 196 -7.11 -10.24 4.67
C VAL A 196 -8.38 -10.83 5.29
N LEU A 197 -8.95 -10.07 6.22
CA LEU A 197 -10.20 -10.36 6.90
C LEU A 197 -11.23 -9.31 6.49
N ALA A 198 -11.82 -9.49 5.33
CA ALA A 198 -12.80 -8.56 4.76
C ALA A 198 -13.73 -9.27 3.76
N GLY A 199 -14.77 -8.56 3.34
CA GLY A 199 -15.61 -8.98 2.22
C GLY A 199 -14.84 -9.01 0.90
N ARG A 200 -15.42 -9.69 -0.11
CA ARG A 200 -14.77 -10.02 -1.39
C ARG A 200 -14.14 -8.83 -2.08
N ASP A 201 -14.85 -7.71 -2.25
CA ASP A 201 -14.33 -6.53 -2.96
C ASP A 201 -13.05 -5.96 -2.32
N TYR A 202 -12.97 -5.98 -0.99
CA TYR A 202 -11.78 -5.55 -0.26
C TYR A 202 -10.65 -6.56 -0.40
N ALA A 203 -10.98 -7.85 -0.26
CA ALA A 203 -10.01 -8.91 -0.38
C ALA A 203 -9.40 -8.96 -1.80
N ASP A 204 -10.20 -8.72 -2.85
CA ASP A 204 -9.75 -8.64 -4.24
C ASP A 204 -8.77 -7.49 -4.45
N ALA A 205 -9.06 -6.32 -3.88
CA ALA A 205 -8.14 -5.18 -3.90
C ALA A 205 -6.81 -5.48 -3.17
N VAL A 206 -6.85 -6.21 -2.04
CA VAL A 206 -5.64 -6.65 -1.33
C VAL A 206 -4.84 -7.66 -2.17
N SER A 207 -5.49 -8.67 -2.74
CA SER A 207 -4.82 -9.68 -3.57
C SER A 207 -4.21 -9.10 -4.84
N ALA A 208 -4.77 -8.01 -5.37
CA ALA A 208 -4.13 -7.30 -6.47
C ALA A 208 -2.75 -6.75 -6.07
N ILE A 209 -2.57 -6.30 -4.83
CA ILE A 209 -1.29 -5.77 -4.34
C ILE A 209 -0.36 -6.93 -3.94
N TRP A 210 -0.88 -7.88 -3.15
CA TRP A 210 -0.17 -9.05 -2.65
C TRP A 210 -0.87 -10.34 -3.15
N PRO A 211 -0.46 -10.90 -4.30
CA PRO A 211 -1.10 -12.08 -4.88
C PRO A 211 -1.11 -13.32 -3.98
N HIS A 212 -0.17 -13.41 -3.04
CA HIS A 212 -0.05 -14.46 -2.04
C HIS A 212 -0.89 -14.22 -0.77
N ALA A 213 -1.70 -13.16 -0.71
CA ALA A 213 -2.49 -12.86 0.47
C ALA A 213 -3.47 -14.00 0.81
N ALA A 214 -3.46 -14.45 2.06
CA ALA A 214 -4.39 -15.44 2.57
C ALA A 214 -5.78 -14.82 2.74
N ARG A 215 -6.81 -15.55 2.30
CA ARG A 215 -8.22 -15.12 2.31
C ARG A 215 -9.12 -16.12 3.03
N PRO A 216 -9.01 -16.25 4.37
CA PRO A 216 -9.70 -17.30 5.11
C PRO A 216 -11.23 -17.28 4.93
N LEU A 217 -11.80 -16.10 4.66
CA LEU A 217 -13.25 -15.90 4.54
C LEU A 217 -13.83 -16.29 3.18
N ASP A 218 -13.01 -16.56 2.16
CA ASP A 218 -13.50 -16.92 0.82
C ASP A 218 -14.20 -18.28 0.76
N THR A 219 -13.86 -19.18 1.68
CA THR A 219 -14.50 -20.50 1.83
C THR A 219 -15.90 -20.40 2.43
N ALA A 220 -16.19 -19.30 3.14
CA ALA A 220 -17.45 -19.04 3.80
C ALA A 220 -18.42 -18.27 2.87
N ARG A 221 -19.49 -18.94 2.45
CA ARG A 221 -20.54 -18.32 1.63
C ARG A 221 -21.56 -17.57 2.49
N GLY A 222 -21.54 -16.25 2.39
CA GLY A 222 -22.49 -15.38 3.09
C GLY A 222 -22.04 -14.96 4.50
N ILE A 223 -22.79 -14.03 5.09
CA ILE A 223 -22.37 -13.33 6.30
C ILE A 223 -22.29 -14.24 7.54
N GLY A 224 -23.24 -15.16 7.72
CA GLY A 224 -23.28 -16.06 8.87
C GLY A 224 -22.05 -16.97 8.98
N PRO A 225 -21.73 -17.76 7.93
CA PRO A 225 -20.52 -18.57 7.91
C PRO A 225 -19.23 -17.76 8.06
N GLN A 226 -19.16 -16.55 7.50
CA GLN A 226 -18.00 -15.67 7.69
C GLN A 226 -17.85 -15.23 9.14
N MET A 227 -18.95 -14.88 9.82
CA MET A 227 -18.91 -14.55 11.24
C MET A 227 -18.47 -15.73 12.10
N ALA A 228 -18.88 -16.95 11.74
CA ALA A 228 -18.44 -18.18 12.42
C ALA A 228 -16.93 -18.41 12.23
N ALA A 229 -16.43 -18.28 10.99
CA ALA A 229 -15.00 -18.38 10.68
C ALA A 229 -14.17 -17.32 11.42
N LEU A 230 -14.64 -16.07 11.49
CA LEU A 230 -14.02 -15.00 12.27
C LEU A 230 -13.99 -15.32 13.77
N ALA A 231 -15.08 -15.88 14.31
CA ALA A 231 -15.15 -16.29 15.71
C ALA A 231 -14.23 -17.48 16.02
N GLU A 232 -13.99 -18.36 15.05
CA GLU A 232 -13.01 -19.44 15.16
C GLU A 232 -11.58 -18.89 15.15
N LEU A 233 -11.24 -18.02 14.20
CA LEU A 233 -9.94 -17.34 14.14
C LEU A 233 -9.63 -16.55 15.41
N ALA A 234 -10.64 -15.88 15.99
CA ALA A 234 -10.50 -15.15 17.24
C ALA A 234 -10.30 -16.07 18.48
N ARG A 235 -10.69 -17.36 18.40
CA ARG A 235 -10.53 -18.34 19.48
C ARG A 235 -9.28 -19.21 19.33
N GLY A 236 -8.81 -19.45 18.10
CA GLY A 236 -7.68 -20.34 17.80
C GLY A 236 -6.37 -19.91 18.48
N THR A 237 -5.43 -20.84 18.67
CA THR A 237 -4.12 -20.56 19.27
C THR A 237 -3.20 -19.91 18.24
N THR A 238 -2.64 -18.73 18.54
CA THR A 238 -1.64 -18.06 17.69
C THR A 238 -0.42 -18.98 17.52
N THR A 239 -0.07 -19.34 16.29
CA THR A 239 1.30 -19.74 15.97
C THR A 239 2.17 -18.52 16.23
N GLN A 240 2.92 -18.53 17.34
CA GLN A 240 3.86 -17.44 17.63
C GLN A 240 4.86 -17.31 16.47
N VAL A 241 4.83 -16.16 15.79
CA VAL A 241 5.97 -15.70 15.02
C VAL A 241 7.02 -15.26 16.04
N ALA A 242 8.16 -15.96 16.06
CA ALA A 242 9.25 -15.65 16.97
C ALA A 242 9.66 -14.17 16.83
N PRO A 243 9.92 -13.45 17.94
CA PRO A 243 10.47 -12.11 17.85
C PRO A 243 11.83 -12.16 17.17
N GLY A 244 11.96 -11.36 16.10
CA GLY A 244 13.23 -11.14 15.42
C GLY A 244 14.30 -10.69 16.41
N ILE A 245 15.43 -11.38 16.33
CA ILE A 245 16.72 -11.17 16.98
C ILE A 245 16.87 -9.73 17.50
N GLY A 246 16.86 -9.61 18.82
CA GLY A 246 17.19 -8.37 19.53
C GLY A 246 18.61 -7.93 19.15
N ALA A 247 18.73 -6.65 18.79
CA ALA A 247 20.00 -5.98 18.73
C ALA A 247 20.56 -5.91 20.16
N ASP A 248 21.56 -6.72 20.42
CA ASP A 248 22.50 -6.56 21.53
C ASP A 248 23.13 -5.16 21.42
N ARG A 249 22.85 -4.31 22.41
CA ARG A 249 23.63 -3.10 22.67
C ARG A 249 24.40 -3.35 23.96
N SER A 250 25.59 -3.92 23.78
CA SER A 250 26.74 -3.77 24.65
C SER A 250 26.86 -2.33 25.15
N ALA A 251 26.78 -2.17 26.47
CA ALA A 251 27.29 -1.03 27.20
C ALA A 251 28.54 -1.49 27.97
N ALA A 252 29.72 -1.13 27.44
CA ALA A 252 30.99 -0.97 28.15
C ALA A 252 31.88 -0.10 27.26
#